data_AF-T0NBI8-F1
#
_entry.id   AF-T0NBI8-F1
#
_cell.length_a   1.000
_cell.length_b   1.000
_cell.length_c   1.000
_cell.angle_alpha   90.00
_cell.angle_beta   90.00
_cell.angle_gamma   90.00
#
_symmetry.space_group_name_H-M   'P 1'
#
loop_
_entity.id
_entity.type
_entity.pdbx_description
1 polymer ?
#
loop_
_entity_poly.entity_id
_entity_poly.type
_entity_poly.pdbx_seq_one_letter_code
_entity_poly.pdbx_strand_id
1 'polypeptide(L)'
;MFLSDEQDIRRLCREINLTDSETERVLNNPGKYLGILAKIRAALQIHRKLLVEKTELETKIASLNYSNYELYMAAHTNAIAISGILGEARIKGIMIPGSEMSQINRILDDYLIIRRD
;
A
#
# COMPACT_ATOMS: atom_id res chain seq x y z
N MET A 1 10.58 -28.28 15.33
CA MET A 1 11.73 -27.70 16.07
C MET A 1 11.27 -27.44 17.48
N PHE A 2 11.64 -28.30 18.43
CA PHE A 2 11.20 -28.20 19.82
C PHE A 2 11.90 -27.02 20.49
N LEU A 3 11.20 -26.29 21.38
CA LEU A 3 11.84 -25.36 22.33
C LEU A 3 12.67 -26.22 23.29
N SER A 4 13.89 -26.59 22.91
CA SER A 4 14.75 -27.51 23.67
C SER A 4 15.81 -26.79 24.49
N ASP A 5 15.99 -25.49 24.30
CA ASP A 5 17.01 -24.68 24.97
C ASP A 5 16.32 -23.61 25.85
N GLU A 6 16.80 -23.49 27.08
CA GLU A 6 16.38 -22.46 28.04
C GLU A 6 16.55 -21.05 27.45
N GLN A 7 17.58 -20.83 26.64
CA GLN A 7 17.80 -19.54 25.96
C GLN A 7 16.67 -19.21 24.98
N ASP A 8 16.18 -20.21 24.25
CA ASP A 8 15.08 -20.08 23.30
C ASP A 8 13.76 -19.74 23.99
N ILE A 9 13.52 -20.33 25.17
CA ILE A 9 12.35 -20.04 26.01
C ILE A 9 12.43 -18.61 26.55
N ARG A 10 13.58 -18.21 27.12
CA ARG A 10 13.80 -16.85 27.64
C ARG A 10 13.61 -15.80 26.54
N ARG A 11 14.14 -16.05 25.34
CA ARG A 11 13.96 -15.19 24.19
C ARG A 11 12.48 -15.04 23.81
N LEU A 12 11.76 -16.17 23.68
CA LEU A 12 10.35 -16.15 23.34
C LEU A 12 9.52 -15.42 24.40
N CYS A 13 9.80 -15.63 25.69
CA CYS A 13 9.13 -14.94 26.79
C CYS A 13 9.31 -13.43 26.72
N ARG A 14 10.53 -12.94 26.40
CA ARG A 14 10.78 -11.52 26.15
C ARG A 14 10.04 -10.99 24.93
N GLU A 15 10.01 -11.75 23.84
CA GLU A 15 9.30 -11.37 22.61
C GLU A 15 7.79 -11.20 22.82
N ILE A 16 7.21 -11.86 23.84
CA ILE A 16 5.80 -11.70 24.25
C ILE A 16 5.62 -10.85 25.52
N ASN A 17 6.67 -10.13 25.94
CA ASN A 17 6.66 -9.21 27.09
C ASN A 17 6.28 -9.85 28.44
N LEU A 18 6.66 -11.11 28.68
CA LEU A 18 6.60 -11.68 30.03
C LEU A 18 7.66 -11.02 30.93
N THR A 19 7.32 -10.84 32.19
CA THR A 19 8.26 -10.39 33.22
C THR A 19 9.31 -11.47 33.53
N ASP A 20 10.41 -11.09 34.17
CA ASP A 20 11.45 -12.04 34.59
C ASP A 20 10.89 -13.11 35.56
N SER A 21 10.02 -12.71 36.48
CA SER A 21 9.33 -13.61 37.42
C SER A 21 8.46 -14.63 36.68
N GLU A 22 7.70 -14.20 35.67
CA GLU A 22 6.88 -15.11 34.87
C GLU A 22 7.73 -16.04 34.00
N THR A 23 8.86 -15.54 33.48
CA THR A 23 9.82 -16.31 32.71
C THR A 23 10.45 -17.42 33.56
N GLU A 24 10.85 -17.11 34.80
CA GLU A 24 11.35 -18.12 35.74
C GLU A 24 10.28 -19.17 36.10
N ARG A 25 9.00 -18.77 36.24
CA ARG A 25 7.91 -19.73 36.49
C ARG A 25 7.74 -20.73 35.34
N VAL A 26 7.90 -20.26 34.11
CA VAL A 26 7.85 -21.08 32.90
C VAL A 26 9.01 -22.08 32.87
N LEU A 27 10.23 -21.63 33.14
CA LEU A 27 11.44 -22.46 33.15
C LEU A 27 11.42 -23.53 34.24
N ASN A 28 10.87 -23.20 35.41
CA ASN A 28 10.71 -24.13 36.52
C ASN A 28 9.55 -25.13 36.33
N ASN A 29 8.67 -24.94 35.33
CA ASN A 29 7.52 -25.80 35.06
C ASN A 29 7.34 -26.11 33.56
N PRO A 30 8.36 -26.62 32.86
CA PRO A 30 8.37 -26.70 31.40
C PRO A 30 7.22 -27.55 30.85
N GLY A 31 6.88 -28.66 31.53
CA GLY A 31 5.78 -29.55 31.12
C GLY A 31 4.40 -28.89 31.06
N LYS A 32 4.17 -27.78 31.78
CA LYS A 32 2.90 -27.04 31.76
C LYS A 32 2.82 -26.01 30.62
N TYR A 33 3.97 -25.46 30.21
CA TYR A 33 4.00 -24.26 29.36
C TYR A 33 4.56 -24.51 27.95
N LEU A 34 5.40 -25.52 27.75
CA LEU A 34 6.08 -25.77 26.47
C LEU A 34 5.10 -25.92 25.28
N GLY A 35 3.97 -26.61 25.48
CA GLY A 35 2.96 -26.79 24.44
C GLY A 35 2.30 -25.48 24.01
N ILE A 36 2.03 -24.58 24.96
CA ILE A 36 1.45 -23.26 24.68
C ILE A 36 2.50 -22.36 24.02
N LEU A 37 3.73 -22.37 24.53
CA LEU A 37 4.84 -21.60 23.96
C LEU A 37 5.15 -22.02 22.52
N ALA A 38 5.07 -23.31 22.19
CA ALA A 38 5.22 -23.79 20.82
C ALA A 38 4.14 -23.21 19.89
N LYS A 39 2.88 -23.14 20.35
CA LYS A 39 1.78 -22.50 19.59
C LYS A 39 2.00 -21.01 19.41
N ILE A 40 2.42 -20.31 20.47
CA ILE A 40 2.75 -18.87 20.42
C ILE A 40 3.89 -18.61 19.43
N ARG A 41 4.96 -19.41 19.47
CA ARG A 41 6.09 -19.32 18.52
C ARG A 41 5.61 -19.46 17.07
N ALA A 42 4.75 -20.44 16.79
CA ALA A 42 4.19 -20.64 15.46
C ALA A 42 3.34 -19.44 15.02
N ALA A 43 2.48 -18.92 15.91
CA ALA A 43 1.68 -17.73 15.63
C ALA A 43 2.54 -16.49 15.35
N LEU A 44 3.63 -16.28 16.12
CA LEU A 44 4.57 -15.19 15.88
C LEU A 44 5.31 -15.32 14.55
N GLN A 45 5.68 -16.53 14.14
CA GLN A 45 6.29 -16.76 12.83
C GLN A 45 5.33 -16.40 11.69
N ILE A 46 4.06 -16.80 11.80
CA ILE A 46 3.03 -16.44 10.82
C ILE A 46 2.83 -14.91 10.81
N HIS A 47 2.72 -14.28 11.97
CA HIS A 47 2.57 -12.83 12.08
C HIS A 47 3.75 -12.09 11.42
N ARG A 48 4.98 -12.52 11.65
CA ARG A 48 6.17 -11.94 11.01
C ARG A 48 6.13 -12.07 9.48
N LYS A 49 5.71 -13.24 8.97
CA LYS A 49 5.56 -13.46 7.53
C LYS A 49 4.52 -12.49 6.94
N LEU A 50 3.35 -12.40 7.57
CA LEU A 50 2.29 -11.49 7.13
C LEU A 50 2.70 -10.02 7.22
N LEU A 51 3.51 -9.64 8.21
CA LEU A 51 4.02 -8.27 8.33
C LEU A 51 4.97 -7.90 7.19
N VAL A 52 5.84 -8.84 6.78
CA VAL A 52 6.70 -8.67 5.61
C VAL A 52 5.87 -8.53 4.34
N GLU A 53 4.93 -9.46 4.11
CA GLU A 53 4.02 -9.40 2.95
C GLU A 53 3.21 -8.10 2.92
N LYS A 54 2.72 -7.63 4.07
CA LYS A 54 2.04 -6.33 4.19
C LYS A 54 2.94 -5.17 3.75
N THR A 55 4.19 -5.14 4.23
CA THR A 55 5.14 -4.07 3.90
C THR A 55 5.47 -4.04 2.40
N GLU A 56 5.61 -5.22 1.79
CA GLU A 56 5.81 -5.36 0.34
C GLU A 56 4.61 -4.83 -0.45
N LEU A 57 3.39 -5.18 -0.02
CA LEU A 57 2.15 -4.68 -0.64
C LEU A 57 2.00 -3.17 -0.48
N GLU A 58 2.30 -2.60 0.69
CA GLU A 58 2.27 -1.15 0.91
C GLU A 58 3.24 -0.42 -0.01
N THR A 59 4.46 -0.96 -0.20
CA THR A 59 5.45 -0.43 -1.14
C THR A 59 4.93 -0.46 -2.58
N LYS A 60 4.31 -1.58 -2.98
CA LYS A 60 3.72 -1.73 -4.31
C LYS A 60 2.56 -0.75 -4.54
N ILE A 61 1.70 -0.55 -3.54
CA ILE A 61 0.61 0.43 -3.59
C ILE A 61 1.16 1.84 -3.76
N ALA A 62 2.19 2.22 -2.98
CA ALA A 62 2.82 3.53 -3.09
C ALA A 62 3.38 3.76 -4.51
N SER A 63 4.06 2.76 -5.09
CA SER A 63 4.56 2.82 -6.47
C SER A 63 3.43 2.97 -7.50
N LEU A 64 2.35 2.19 -7.39
CA LEU A 64 1.22 2.27 -8.31
C LEU A 64 0.50 3.62 -8.21
N ASN A 65 0.33 4.14 -7.00
CA ASN A 65 -0.27 5.47 -6.78
C ASN A 65 0.57 6.57 -7.42
N TYR A 66 1.90 6.50 -7.28
CA TYR A 66 2.80 7.43 -7.94
C TYR A 66 2.69 7.34 -9.46
N SER A 67 2.75 6.13 -10.04
CA SER A 67 2.60 5.96 -11.49
C SER A 67 1.24 6.44 -12.02
N ASN A 68 0.15 6.18 -11.30
CA ASN A 68 -1.18 6.67 -11.67
C ASN A 68 -1.25 8.20 -11.64
N TYR A 69 -0.65 8.83 -10.62
CA TYR A 69 -0.58 10.28 -10.52
C TYR A 69 0.20 10.89 -11.68
N GLU A 70 1.39 10.36 -12.00
CA GLU A 70 2.20 10.84 -13.13
C GLU A 70 1.46 10.72 -14.47
N LEU A 71 0.79 9.59 -14.71
CA LEU A 71 -0.02 9.39 -15.91
C LEU A 71 -1.19 10.38 -15.99
N TYR A 72 -1.88 10.60 -14.88
CA TYR A 72 -2.96 11.58 -14.81
C TYR A 72 -2.44 13.00 -15.06
N MET A 73 -1.30 13.38 -14.49
CA MET A 73 -0.67 14.70 -14.71
C MET A 73 -0.22 14.90 -16.16
N ALA A 74 0.32 13.86 -16.80
CA ALA A 74 0.65 13.91 -18.21
C ALA A 74 -0.59 14.11 -19.09
N ALA A 75 -1.67 13.36 -18.82
CA ALA A 75 -2.95 13.53 -19.52
C ALA A 75 -3.56 14.92 -19.27
N HIS A 76 -3.49 15.43 -18.04
CA HIS A 76 -3.94 16.77 -17.66
C HIS A 76 -3.18 17.87 -18.43
N THR A 77 -1.85 17.77 -18.50
CA THR A 77 -1.01 18.71 -19.28
C THR A 77 -1.39 18.70 -20.76
N ASN A 78 -1.62 17.52 -21.32
CA ASN A 78 -2.07 17.39 -22.70
C ASN A 78 -3.46 18.00 -22.92
N ALA A 79 -4.38 17.83 -21.98
CA ALA A 79 -5.71 18.43 -22.03
C ALA A 79 -5.64 19.97 -22.00
N ILE A 80 -4.75 20.56 -21.19
CA ILE A 80 -4.47 22.01 -21.21
C ILE A 80 -4.00 22.46 -22.60
N ALA A 81 -3.05 21.74 -23.20
CA ALA A 81 -2.54 22.06 -24.52
C ALA A 81 -3.65 21.99 -25.60
N ILE A 82 -4.47 20.95 -25.57
CA ILE A 82 -5.64 20.79 -26.46
C ILE A 82 -6.60 21.96 -26.29
N SER A 83 -6.91 22.35 -25.05
CA SER A 83 -7.78 23.49 -24.75
C SER A 83 -7.22 24.80 -25.32
N GLY A 84 -5.90 25.01 -25.25
CA GLY A 84 -5.23 26.17 -25.82
C GLY A 84 -5.35 26.21 -27.35
N ILE A 85 -5.03 25.09 -28.01
CA ILE A 85 -5.14 24.94 -29.47
C ILE A 85 -6.58 25.15 -29.94
N LEU A 86 -7.55 24.61 -29.20
CA LEU A 86 -8.98 24.78 -29.47
C LEU A 86 -9.41 26.25 -29.38
N GLY A 87 -8.92 26.97 -28.37
CA GLY A 87 -9.15 28.41 -28.24
C GLY A 87 -8.58 29.19 -29.43
N GLU A 88 -7.37 28.87 -29.86
CA GLU A 88 -6.74 29.48 -31.04
C GLU A 88 -7.51 29.19 -32.33
N ALA A 89 -7.93 27.94 -32.54
CA ALA A 89 -8.73 27.54 -33.70
C ALA A 89 -10.05 28.33 -33.79
N ARG A 90 -10.73 28.52 -32.64
CA ARG A 90 -11.95 29.33 -32.55
C ARG A 90 -11.71 30.79 -32.92
N ILE A 91 -10.62 31.39 -32.41
CA ILE A 91 -10.25 32.78 -32.75
C ILE A 91 -9.98 32.93 -34.25
N LYS A 92 -9.36 31.91 -34.86
CA LYS A 92 -9.08 31.87 -36.31
C LYS A 92 -10.30 31.51 -37.17
N GLY A 93 -11.46 31.24 -36.58
CA GLY A 93 -12.67 30.84 -37.31
C GLY A 93 -12.59 29.44 -37.93
N ILE A 94 -11.68 28.59 -37.45
CA ILE A 94 -11.53 27.21 -37.93
C ILE A 94 -12.67 26.37 -37.34
N MET A 95 -13.47 25.76 -38.21
CA MET A 95 -14.55 24.86 -37.83
C MET A 95 -14.02 23.44 -37.63
N ILE A 96 -14.24 22.88 -36.43
CA ILE A 96 -13.90 21.50 -36.12
C ILE A 96 -15.14 20.63 -36.33
N PRO A 97 -15.04 19.50 -37.06
CA PRO A 97 -16.14 18.55 -37.22
C PRO A 97 -16.75 18.11 -35.87
N GLY A 98 -18.07 17.96 -35.82
CA GLY A 98 -18.78 17.66 -34.57
C GLY A 98 -18.34 16.37 -33.87
N SER A 99 -17.95 15.34 -34.64
CA SER A 99 -17.43 14.08 -34.10
C SER A 99 -16.10 14.26 -33.38
N GLU A 100 -15.19 15.05 -33.94
CA GLU A 100 -13.88 15.36 -33.35
C GLU A 100 -14.04 16.27 -32.14
N MET A 101 -14.91 17.28 -32.24
CA MET A 101 -15.23 18.18 -31.13
C MET A 101 -15.80 17.43 -29.92
N SER A 102 -16.62 16.39 -30.16
CA SER A 102 -17.18 15.56 -29.09
C SER A 102 -16.10 14.74 -28.38
N GLN A 103 -15.13 14.21 -29.13
CA GLN A 103 -13.98 13.49 -28.56
C GLN A 103 -13.06 14.42 -27.77
N ILE A 104 -12.80 15.62 -28.31
CA ILE A 104 -12.02 16.66 -27.64
C ILE A 104 -12.69 17.03 -26.32
N ASN A 105 -14.00 17.35 -26.33
CA ASN A 105 -14.72 17.70 -25.11
C ASN A 105 -14.66 16.60 -24.07
N ARG A 106 -14.79 15.32 -24.46
CA ARG A 106 -14.64 14.20 -23.53
C ARG A 106 -13.27 14.18 -22.86
N ILE A 107 -12.18 14.34 -23.64
CA ILE A 107 -10.82 14.39 -23.08
C ILE A 107 -10.68 15.59 -22.13
N LEU A 108 -11.22 16.74 -22.50
CA LEU A 108 -11.17 17.93 -21.67
C LEU A 108 -11.98 17.76 -20.37
N ASP A 109 -13.16 17.14 -20.42
CA ASP A 109 -14.01 16.90 -19.26
C ASP A 109 -13.38 15.86 -18.30
N ASP A 110 -12.75 14.81 -18.85
CA ASP A 110 -12.14 13.73 -18.07
C ASP A 110 -10.82 14.17 -17.39
N TYR A 111 -10.07 15.10 -18.02
CA TYR A 111 -8.69 15.40 -17.61
C TYR A 111 -8.42 16.87 -17.25
N LEU A 112 -9.30 17.84 -17.50
CA LEU A 112 -9.15 19.18 -16.93
C LEU A 112 -9.72 19.22 -15.51
N ILE A 113 -8.92 19.72 -14.57
CA ILE A 113 -9.36 20.04 -13.22
C ILE A 113 -10.13 21.37 -13.26
N ILE A 114 -11.27 21.38 -13.94
CA ILE A 114 -12.23 22.48 -13.89
C ILE A 114 -13.58 21.86 -13.53
N ARG A 115 -13.85 21.75 -12.23
CA ARG A 115 -15.21 21.46 -11.79
C ARG A 115 -16.04 22.71 -12.10
N ARG A 116 -17.03 22.55 -12.97
CA ARG A 116 -18.13 23.52 -13.06
C ARG A 116 -18.99 23.30 -11.82
N ASP A 117 -18.86 24.20 -10.86
CA ASP A 117 -19.86 24.36 -9.80
C ASP A 117 -21.18 24.86 -10.41
#